data_AF-A0A5C7MRL5-F1
#
_entry.id   AF-A0A5C7MRL5-F1
#
_cell.length_a   1.000
_cell.length_b   1.000
_cell.length_c   1.000
_cell.angle_alpha   90.00
_cell.angle_beta   90.00
_cell.angle_gamma   90.00
#
_symmetry.space_group_name_H-M   'P 1'
#
loop_
_entity.id
_entity.type
_entity.pdbx_description
1 polymer ?
#
loop_
_entity_poly.entity_id
_entity_poly.type
_entity_poly.pdbx_seq_one_letter_code
_entity_poly.pdbx_strand_id
1 'polypeptide(L)'
;MKNSISIFLLMIMMGVLIIVAISCDSPKEDQTKLEHSIEAEKQEIQKDLETLRDNIDSQIKKIDNQLEEASDEAREKLQEARKELEDDRKDVNKALNEVKDATGETWKDIKAGTQKTFAKVKEKVRSATESIAELFEKDKRRVR
;
A
#
# COMPACT_ATOMS: atom_id res chain seq x y z
N MET A 1 70.42 6.18 4.26
CA MET A 1 69.52 5.78 3.15
C MET A 1 68.12 5.55 3.69
N LYS A 2 67.29 6.58 3.81
CA LYS A 2 65.91 6.47 4.34
C LYS A 2 64.97 7.60 3.86
N ASN A 3 65.21 8.23 2.70
CA ASN A 3 64.47 9.46 2.34
C ASN A 3 63.99 9.53 0.88
N SER A 4 64.06 8.46 0.08
CA SER A 4 63.72 8.51 -1.35
C SER A 4 62.35 7.91 -1.73
N ILE A 5 61.60 7.35 -0.78
CA ILE A 5 60.30 6.69 -1.05
C ILE A 5 59.09 7.63 -0.86
N SER A 6 59.26 8.75 -0.14
CA SER A 6 58.15 9.62 0.28
C SER A 6 57.65 10.60 -0.78
N ILE A 7 58.35 10.78 -1.91
CA ILE A 7 58.01 11.81 -2.91
C ILE A 7 57.10 11.24 -4.02
N PHE A 8 57.25 9.95 -4.35
CA PHE A 8 56.40 9.30 -5.36
C PHE A 8 54.95 9.07 -4.91
N LEU A 9 54.70 8.94 -3.60
CA LEU A 9 53.35 8.81 -3.04
C LEU A 9 52.55 10.12 -2.99
N LEU A 10 53.23 11.27 -3.10
CA LEU A 10 52.59 12.59 -3.01
C LEU A 10 52.18 13.15 -4.38
N MET A 11 52.78 12.68 -5.48
CA MET A 11 52.41 13.06 -6.84
C MET A 11 51.16 12.33 -7.38
N ILE A 12 50.77 11.20 -6.78
CA ILE A 12 49.55 10.46 -7.17
C ILE A 12 48.28 11.10 -6.57
N MET A 13 48.41 11.88 -5.49
CA MET A 13 47.28 12.53 -4.80
C MET A 13 46.84 13.86 -5.44
N MET A 14 47.64 14.45 -6.34
CA MET A 14 47.35 15.75 -6.97
C MET A 14 46.94 15.62 -8.46
N GLY A 15 46.79 14.39 -8.97
CA GLY A 15 46.37 14.10 -10.35
C GLY A 15 44.89 13.72 -10.52
N VAL A 16 44.13 13.56 -9.44
CA VAL A 16 42.73 13.08 -9.46
C VAL A 16 41.72 14.24 -9.30
N LEU A 17 42.11 15.46 -9.66
CA LEU A 17 41.28 16.67 -9.53
C LEU A 17 40.90 17.34 -10.87
N ILE A 18 41.12 16.67 -12.02
CA ILE A 18 40.88 17.27 -13.36
C ILE A 18 40.01 16.39 -14.29
N ILE A 19 39.13 15.52 -13.77
CA ILE A 19 38.18 14.77 -14.63
C ILE A 19 36.74 14.75 -14.09
N VAL A 20 36.20 15.91 -13.70
CA VAL A 20 34.74 16.07 -13.51
C VAL A 20 34.21 17.26 -14.32
N ALA A 21 34.60 17.32 -15.59
CA ALA A 21 34.00 18.23 -16.57
C ALA A 21 33.69 17.50 -17.89
N ILE A 22 33.24 16.24 -17.81
CA ILE A 22 32.64 15.55 -18.95
C ILE A 22 31.12 15.63 -18.77
N SER A 23 30.54 16.50 -19.59
CA SER A 23 29.15 16.61 -20.00
C SER A 23 28.24 15.44 -19.62
N CYS A 24 27.22 15.74 -18.82
CA CYS A 24 25.99 14.95 -18.79
C CYS A 24 24.94 15.72 -19.60
N ASP A 25 24.97 15.55 -20.92
CA ASP A 25 23.94 16.03 -21.85
C ASP A 25 23.32 14.81 -22.53
N SER A 26 22.18 14.35 -21.97
CA SER A 26 21.08 13.50 -22.53
C SER A 26 20.53 12.50 -21.49
N PRO A 27 19.20 12.19 -21.40
CA PRO A 27 18.02 12.79 -22.04
C PRO A 27 16.93 13.16 -21.01
N LYS A 28 16.59 14.45 -20.88
CA LYS A 28 15.46 14.91 -20.04
C LYS A 28 14.10 14.35 -20.48
N GLU A 29 13.98 13.89 -21.73
CA GLU A 29 12.74 13.32 -22.27
C GLU A 29 12.36 11.96 -21.65
N ASP A 30 13.32 11.06 -21.43
CA ASP A 30 13.01 9.71 -20.92
C ASP A 30 12.67 9.72 -19.43
N GLN A 31 13.32 10.58 -18.65
CA GLN A 31 12.98 10.77 -17.23
C GLN A 31 11.56 11.33 -17.06
N THR A 32 11.19 12.34 -17.85
CA THR A 32 9.86 12.97 -17.76
C THR A 32 8.74 11.99 -18.14
N LYS A 33 8.96 11.13 -19.14
CA LYS A 33 7.98 10.08 -19.53
C LYS A 33 7.82 9.02 -18.44
N LEU A 34 8.92 8.59 -17.83
CA LEU A 34 8.89 7.62 -16.74
C LEU A 34 8.14 8.17 -15.52
N GLU A 35 8.45 9.41 -15.12
CA GLU A 35 7.78 10.08 -14.00
C GLU A 35 6.27 10.21 -14.24
N HIS A 36 5.85 10.64 -15.44
CA HIS A 36 4.44 10.74 -15.78
C HIS A 36 3.73 9.37 -15.77
N SER A 37 4.41 8.30 -16.22
CA SER A 37 3.86 6.94 -16.17
C SER A 37 3.64 6.49 -14.72
N ILE A 38 4.61 6.75 -13.84
CA ILE A 38 4.51 6.37 -12.42
C ILE A 38 3.38 7.14 -11.74
N GLU A 39 3.22 8.43 -12.03
CA GLU A 39 2.14 9.23 -11.46
C GLU A 39 0.76 8.75 -11.91
N ALA A 40 0.61 8.37 -13.18
CA ALA A 40 -0.64 7.78 -13.67
C ALA A 40 -0.97 6.46 -12.95
N GLU A 41 0.02 5.57 -12.79
CA GLU A 41 -0.19 4.31 -12.05
C GLU A 41 -0.51 4.54 -10.57
N LYS A 42 0.11 5.54 -9.93
CA LYS A 42 -0.24 5.94 -8.55
C LYS A 42 -1.69 6.33 -8.41
N GLN A 43 -2.18 7.18 -9.32
CA GLN A 43 -3.57 7.65 -9.29
C GLN A 43 -4.56 6.50 -9.47
N GLU A 44 -4.27 5.55 -10.35
CA GLU A 44 -5.10 4.35 -10.53
C GLU A 44 -5.14 3.51 -9.25
N ILE A 45 -3.97 3.20 -8.67
CA ILE A 45 -3.89 2.39 -7.46
C ILE A 45 -4.53 3.11 -6.26
N GLN A 46 -4.36 4.42 -6.14
CA GLN A 46 -5.03 5.22 -5.10
C GLN A 46 -6.55 5.10 -5.22
N LYS A 47 -7.09 5.27 -6.42
CA LYS A 47 -8.54 5.15 -6.66
C LYS A 47 -9.07 3.76 -6.32
N ASP A 48 -8.33 2.70 -6.65
CA ASP A 48 -8.71 1.33 -6.32
C ASP A 48 -8.72 1.10 -4.80
N LEU A 49 -7.71 1.58 -4.10
CA LEU A 49 -7.64 1.50 -2.64
C LEU A 49 -8.73 2.34 -1.95
N GLU A 50 -9.03 3.54 -2.44
CA GLU A 50 -10.14 4.36 -1.94
C GLU A 50 -11.48 3.64 -2.13
N THR A 51 -11.70 3.05 -3.30
CA THR A 51 -12.89 2.24 -3.57
C THR A 51 -12.97 1.05 -2.61
N LEU A 52 -11.86 0.38 -2.34
CA LEU A 52 -11.82 -0.73 -1.38
C LEU A 52 -12.12 -0.27 0.06
N ARG A 53 -11.54 0.85 0.49
CA ARG A 53 -11.83 1.47 1.79
C ARG A 53 -13.32 1.80 1.93
N ASP A 54 -13.91 2.42 0.92
CA ASP A 54 -15.31 2.81 0.94
C ASP A 54 -16.24 1.58 0.97
N ASN A 55 -15.86 0.49 0.28
CA ASN A 55 -16.54 -0.79 0.39
C ASN A 55 -16.48 -1.36 1.81
N ILE A 56 -15.31 -1.30 2.46
CA ILE A 56 -15.16 -1.73 3.87
C ILE A 56 -16.06 -0.90 4.78
N ASP A 57 -16.06 0.42 4.65
CA ASP A 57 -16.91 1.31 5.45
C ASP A 57 -18.40 1.01 5.24
N SER A 58 -18.81 0.68 4.01
CA SER A 58 -20.18 0.25 3.71
C SER A 58 -20.56 -1.06 4.41
N GLN A 59 -19.64 -2.04 4.46
CA GLN A 59 -19.88 -3.31 5.16
C GLN A 59 -19.93 -3.11 6.69
N ILE A 60 -19.05 -2.30 7.26
CA ILE A 60 -19.10 -1.95 8.69
C ILE A 60 -20.46 -1.35 9.05
N LYS A 61 -20.97 -0.40 8.25
CA LYS A 61 -22.30 0.19 8.46
C LYS A 61 -23.43 -0.83 8.40
N LYS A 62 -23.35 -1.81 7.49
CA LYS A 62 -24.34 -2.89 7.41
C LYS A 62 -24.33 -3.75 8.68
N ILE A 63 -23.14 -4.11 9.17
CA ILE A 63 -22.98 -4.84 10.42
C ILE A 63 -23.55 -4.04 11.59
N ASP A 64 -23.23 -2.75 11.69
CA ASP A 64 -23.72 -1.87 12.75
C ASP A 64 -25.26 -1.86 12.81
N ASN A 65 -25.92 -1.78 11.65
CA ASN A 65 -27.38 -1.85 11.58
C ASN A 65 -27.92 -3.23 11.98
N GLN A 66 -27.25 -4.31 11.58
CA GLN A 66 -27.67 -5.68 11.93
C GLN A 66 -27.47 -6.03 13.40
N LEU A 67 -26.48 -5.40 14.06
CA LEU A 67 -26.24 -5.60 15.49
C LEU A 67 -27.41 -5.19 16.37
N GLU A 68 -28.26 -4.25 15.93
CA GLU A 68 -29.42 -3.81 16.71
C GLU A 68 -30.47 -4.92 16.85
N GLU A 69 -30.69 -5.69 15.78
CA GLU A 69 -31.73 -6.72 15.68
C GLU A 69 -31.21 -8.15 15.96
N ALA A 70 -29.89 -8.34 15.99
CA ALA A 70 -29.26 -9.65 16.14
C ALA A 70 -29.45 -10.27 17.53
N SER A 71 -29.65 -11.60 17.57
CA SER A 71 -29.53 -12.39 18.81
C SER A 71 -28.12 -12.37 19.39
N ASP A 72 -27.95 -12.76 20.65
CA ASP A 72 -26.64 -12.74 21.33
C ASP A 72 -25.55 -13.54 20.58
N GLU A 73 -25.88 -14.73 20.03
CA GLU A 73 -24.92 -15.54 19.23
C GLU A 73 -24.52 -14.81 17.94
N ALA A 74 -25.48 -14.14 17.28
CA ALA A 74 -25.21 -13.40 16.06
C ALA A 74 -24.43 -12.11 16.34
N ARG A 75 -24.71 -11.42 17.46
CA ARG A 75 -24.02 -10.20 17.87
C ARG A 75 -22.52 -10.41 18.06
N GLU A 76 -22.12 -11.48 18.73
CA GLU A 76 -20.70 -11.78 18.97
C GLU A 76 -19.94 -11.92 17.63
N LYS A 77 -20.48 -12.69 16.69
CA LYS A 77 -19.86 -12.92 15.37
C LYS A 77 -19.86 -11.67 14.50
N LEU A 78 -20.92 -10.87 14.58
CA LEU A 78 -20.99 -9.57 13.89
C LEU A 78 -19.95 -8.58 14.45
N GLN A 79 -19.76 -8.54 15.77
CA GLN A 79 -18.74 -7.71 16.40
C GLN A 79 -17.32 -8.13 15.99
N GLU A 80 -17.06 -9.44 15.89
CA GLU A 80 -15.79 -9.96 15.39
C GLU A 80 -15.54 -9.54 13.94
N ALA A 81 -16.49 -9.78 13.04
CA ALA A 81 -16.40 -9.37 11.64
C ALA A 81 -16.21 -7.85 11.48
N ARG A 82 -16.91 -7.05 12.30
CA ARG A 82 -16.75 -5.59 12.34
C ARG A 82 -15.32 -5.19 12.68
N LYS A 83 -14.73 -5.81 13.70
CA LYS A 83 -13.37 -5.52 14.15
C LYS A 83 -12.34 -5.90 13.08
N GLU A 84 -12.49 -7.06 12.44
CA GLU A 84 -11.62 -7.47 11.34
C GLU A 84 -11.65 -6.49 10.18
N LEU A 85 -12.85 -6.01 9.80
CA LEU A 85 -13.00 -4.99 8.76
C LEU A 85 -12.38 -3.65 9.17
N GLU A 86 -12.46 -3.25 10.44
CA GLU A 86 -11.80 -2.04 10.93
C GLU A 86 -10.26 -2.14 10.84
N ASP A 87 -9.71 -3.33 11.09
CA ASP A 87 -8.27 -3.58 10.96
C ASP A 87 -7.85 -3.61 9.48
N ASP A 88 -8.61 -4.27 8.61
CA ASP A 88 -8.38 -4.25 7.16
C ASP A 88 -8.47 -2.83 6.58
N ARG A 89 -9.38 -1.98 7.10
CA ARG A 89 -9.45 -0.55 6.73
C ARG A 89 -8.16 0.20 7.09
N LYS A 90 -7.55 -0.10 8.24
CA LYS A 90 -6.26 0.50 8.63
C LYS A 90 -5.14 0.07 7.69
N ASP A 91 -5.11 -1.20 7.30
CA ASP A 91 -4.14 -1.72 6.33
C ASP A 91 -4.28 -1.01 4.97
N VAL A 92 -5.51 -0.81 4.48
CA VAL A 92 -5.78 -0.06 3.24
C VAL A 92 -5.34 1.41 3.36
N ASN A 93 -5.64 2.07 4.48
CA ASN A 93 -5.20 3.46 4.72
C ASN A 93 -3.67 3.58 4.77
N LYS A 94 -2.99 2.57 5.33
CA LYS A 94 -1.52 2.52 5.32
C LYS A 94 -1.00 2.39 3.89
N ALA A 95 -1.56 1.49 3.09
CA ALA A 95 -1.19 1.33 1.68
C ALA A 95 -1.44 2.60 0.86
N LEU A 96 -2.54 3.33 1.11
CA LEU A 96 -2.82 4.63 0.49
C LEU A 96 -1.70 5.64 0.76
N ASN A 97 -1.25 5.73 2.01
CA ASN A 97 -0.15 6.63 2.39
C ASN A 97 1.16 6.20 1.74
N GLU A 98 1.47 4.90 1.72
CA GLU A 98 2.67 4.38 1.07
C GLU A 98 2.69 4.70 -0.44
N VAL A 99 1.57 4.55 -1.15
CA VAL A 99 1.45 4.90 -2.58
C VAL A 99 1.66 6.41 -2.81
N LYS A 100 1.08 7.25 -1.95
CA LYS A 100 1.22 8.69 -2.02
C LYS A 100 2.68 9.14 -1.84
N ASP A 101 3.38 8.53 -0.87
CA ASP A 101 4.74 8.92 -0.49
C ASP A 101 5.83 8.24 -1.35
N ALA A 102 5.46 7.24 -2.16
CA ALA A 102 6.41 6.52 -3.00
C ALA A 102 7.13 7.44 -4.00
N THR A 103 8.43 7.21 -4.21
CA THR A 103 9.21 7.87 -5.26
C THR A 103 9.39 6.92 -6.45
N GLY A 104 9.95 7.41 -7.55
CA GLY A 104 10.24 6.57 -8.72
C GLY A 104 11.14 5.36 -8.39
N GLU A 105 12.09 5.53 -7.46
CA GLU A 105 13.01 4.48 -7.03
C GLU A 105 12.32 3.39 -6.20
N THR A 106 11.37 3.77 -5.33
CA THR A 106 10.66 2.81 -4.45
C THR A 106 9.36 2.30 -5.07
N TRP A 107 8.94 2.84 -6.21
CA TRP A 107 7.61 2.62 -6.78
C TRP A 107 7.28 1.15 -6.99
N LYS A 108 8.23 0.38 -7.55
CA LYS A 108 8.02 -1.03 -7.87
C LYS A 108 7.67 -1.87 -6.65
N ASP A 109 8.36 -1.65 -5.53
CA ASP A 109 8.17 -2.42 -4.31
C ASP A 109 6.87 -2.01 -3.61
N ILE A 110 6.58 -0.71 -3.55
CA ILE A 110 5.33 -0.20 -3.00
C ILE A 110 4.12 -0.69 -3.82
N LYS A 111 4.20 -0.67 -5.14
CA LYS A 111 3.17 -1.19 -6.05
C LYS A 111 2.89 -2.67 -5.75
N ALA A 112 3.93 -3.50 -5.67
CA ALA A 112 3.77 -4.93 -5.40
C ALA A 112 3.16 -5.20 -4.02
N GLY A 113 3.64 -4.51 -2.98
CA GLY A 113 3.11 -4.63 -1.61
C GLY A 113 1.65 -4.18 -1.50
N THR A 114 1.32 -3.08 -2.19
CA THR A 114 -0.03 -2.53 -2.24
C THR A 114 -0.99 -3.47 -2.96
N GLN A 115 -0.61 -4.00 -4.12
CA GLN A 115 -1.44 -4.95 -4.87
C GLN A 115 -1.74 -6.23 -4.06
N LYS A 116 -0.75 -6.72 -3.30
CA LYS A 116 -0.94 -7.84 -2.39
C LYS A 116 -1.93 -7.51 -1.26
N THR A 117 -1.80 -6.32 -0.67
CA THR A 117 -2.72 -5.84 0.37
C THR A 117 -4.14 -5.70 -0.17
N PHE A 118 -4.30 -5.07 -1.34
CA PHE A 118 -5.57 -4.93 -2.03
C PHE A 118 -6.24 -6.30 -2.28
N ALA A 119 -5.51 -7.26 -2.86
CA ALA A 119 -6.06 -8.59 -3.16
C ALA A 119 -6.51 -9.32 -1.88
N LYS A 120 -5.66 -9.33 -0.85
CA LYS A 120 -5.95 -9.97 0.44
C LYS A 120 -7.20 -9.37 1.09
N VAL A 121 -7.26 -8.03 1.18
CA VAL A 121 -8.37 -7.34 1.84
C VAL A 121 -9.66 -7.49 1.03
N LYS A 122 -9.60 -7.38 -0.30
CA LYS A 122 -10.76 -7.61 -1.18
C LYS A 122 -11.37 -9.00 -0.96
N GLU A 123 -10.54 -10.03 -0.84
CA GLU A 123 -11.01 -11.39 -0.57
C GLU A 123 -11.65 -11.52 0.81
N LYS A 124 -11.04 -10.93 1.86
CA LYS A 124 -11.63 -10.91 3.19
C LYS A 124 -12.97 -10.18 3.24
N VAL A 125 -13.09 -9.02 2.61
CA VAL A 125 -14.35 -8.26 2.52
C VAL A 125 -15.46 -9.11 1.85
N ARG A 126 -15.12 -9.84 0.79
CA ARG A 126 -16.06 -10.79 0.15
C ARG A 126 -16.49 -11.88 1.12
N SER A 127 -15.53 -12.53 1.79
CA SER A 127 -15.79 -13.60 2.76
C SER A 127 -16.64 -13.12 3.95
N ALA A 128 -16.36 -11.92 4.46
CA ALA A 128 -17.13 -11.30 5.53
C ALA A 128 -18.58 -11.06 5.07
N THR A 129 -18.77 -10.51 3.87
CA THR A 129 -20.11 -10.27 3.31
C THR A 129 -20.93 -11.56 3.22
N GLU A 130 -20.33 -12.65 2.74
CA GLU A 130 -20.98 -13.96 2.65
C GLU A 130 -21.34 -14.51 4.05
N SER A 131 -20.39 -14.47 4.98
CA SER A 131 -20.58 -14.95 6.36
C SER A 131 -21.68 -14.19 7.09
N ILE A 132 -21.72 -12.86 6.94
CA ILE A 132 -22.75 -11.99 7.53
C ILE A 132 -24.13 -12.32 6.98
N ALA A 133 -24.25 -12.54 5.67
CA ALA A 133 -25.52 -12.89 5.04
C ALA A 133 -26.04 -14.25 5.57
N GLU A 134 -25.17 -15.24 5.70
CA GLU A 134 -25.53 -16.55 6.26
C GLU A 134 -25.96 -16.47 7.72
N LEU A 135 -25.24 -15.69 8.54
CA LEU A 135 -25.56 -15.49 9.95
C LEU A 135 -26.94 -14.86 10.11
N PHE A 136 -27.27 -13.85 9.31
CA PHE A 136 -28.54 -13.16 9.39
C PHE A 136 -29.72 -14.05 8.97
N GLU A 137 -29.56 -14.84 7.90
CA GLU A 137 -30.60 -15.79 7.48
C GLU A 137 -30.79 -16.93 8.49
N LYS A 138 -29.72 -17.36 9.17
CA LYS A 138 -29.82 -18.30 10.28
C LYS A 138 -30.57 -17.70 11.47
N ASP A 139 -30.30 -16.44 11.82
CA ASP A 139 -30.90 -15.75 12.95
C ASP A 139 -32.42 -15.56 12.76
N LYS A 140 -32.85 -15.06 11.59
CA LYS A 140 -34.28 -14.92 11.24
C LYS A 140 -35.06 -16.22 11.34
N ARG A 141 -34.44 -17.36 11.00
CA ARG A 141 -35.09 -18.68 11.07
C ARG A 141 -35.31 -19.16 12.50
N ARG A 142 -34.56 -18.65 13.47
CA ARG A 142 -34.69 -19.01 14.90
C ARG A 142 -35.72 -18.16 15.65
N VAL A 143 -36.00 -16.96 15.15
CA VAL A 143 -36.96 -16.01 15.75
C VAL A 143 -38.39 -16.22 15.23
N ARG A 144 -38.58 -17.01 14.16
CA ARG A 144 -39.91 -17.51 13.72
C ARG A 144 -40.26 -18.81 14.43
#